data_AF-A0A932DSM8-F1
#
_entry.id   AF-A0A932DSM8-F1
#
_cell.length_a   1.000
_cell.length_b   1.000
_cell.length_c   1.000
_cell.angle_alpha   90.00
_cell.angle_beta   90.00
_cell.angle_gamma   90.00
#
_symmetry.space_group_name_H-M   'P 1'
#
loop_
_entity.id
_entity.type
_entity.pdbx_description
1 polymer ?
#
loop_
_entity_poly.entity_id
_entity_poly.type
_entity_poly.pdbx_seq_one_letter_code
_entity_poly.pdbx_strand_id
1 'polypeptide(L)' 'FIKPQKVTGYYFRFWIFKRVFILSTNHGLETVKKNKNKVKILFGVSGTSLE' A
#
# COMPACT_ATOMS: atom_id res chain seq x y z
N PHE A 1 2.59 -19.49 -3.17
CA PHE A 1 3.11 -18.10 -3.16
C PHE A 1 3.42 -17.74 -4.60
N ILE A 2 2.60 -16.91 -5.24
CA ILE A 2 2.80 -16.52 -6.65
C ILE A 2 3.72 -15.30 -6.64
N LYS A 3 4.97 -15.48 -7.06
CA LYS A 3 5.94 -14.39 -7.20
C LYS A 3 5.74 -13.78 -8.59
N PRO A 4 5.43 -12.48 -8.71
CA PRO A 4 5.33 -11.85 -10.01
C PRO A 4 6.69 -11.87 -10.71
N GLN A 5 6.71 -12.14 -12.02
CA GLN A 5 7.95 -12.09 -12.81
C GLN A 5 8.49 -10.65 -12.92
N LYS A 6 7.60 -9.67 -12.99
CA LYS A 6 7.94 -8.24 -12.98
C LYS A 6 7.17 -7.53 -11.88
N VAL A 7 7.89 -6.80 -11.04
CA VAL A 7 7.28 -5.91 -10.03
C VAL A 7 6.91 -4.62 -10.75
N THR A 8 5.60 -4.35 -10.83
CA THR A 8 5.05 -3.20 -11.56
C THR A 8 4.70 -2.05 -10.61
N GLY A 9 4.61 -2.31 -9.31
CA GLY A 9 4.39 -1.24 -8.34
C GLY A 9 4.56 -1.67 -6.90
N TYR A 10 4.86 -0.71 -6.04
CA TYR A 10 4.88 -0.89 -4.60
C TYR A 10 3.67 -0.19 -3.99
N TYR A 11 3.09 -0.81 -2.97
CA TYR A 11 1.99 -0.28 -2.19
C TYR A 11 2.37 -0.31 -0.72
N PHE A 12 2.45 0.87 -0.12
CA PHE A 12 2.81 1.00 1.28
C PHE A 12 1.77 1.81 2.01
N ARG A 13 1.15 1.21 3.03
CA ARG A 13 0.09 1.85 3.79
C ARG A 13 0.44 1.89 5.26
N PHE A 14 0.58 3.11 5.80
CA PHE A 14 0.74 3.37 7.21
C PHE A 14 -0.52 3.98 7.78
N TRP A 15 -1.07 3.33 8.79
CA TRP A 15 -2.08 3.90 9.65
C TRP A 15 -1.38 4.38 10.92
N ILE A 16 -1.40 5.70 11.14
CA ILE A 16 -0.92 6.34 12.36
C ILE A 16 -2.09 7.09 13.00
N PHE A 17 -2.55 6.60 14.16
CA PHE A 17 -3.68 7.18 14.89
C PHE A 17 -4.95 7.32 14.03
N LYS A 18 -5.32 8.56 13.70
CA LYS A 18 -6.48 8.95 12.87
C LYS A 18 -6.10 9.23 11.41
N ARG A 19 -4.86 8.99 11.00
CA ARG A 19 -4.36 9.26 9.65
C ARG A 19 -3.87 7.98 9.00
N VAL A 20 -4.20 7.80 7.74
CA VAL A 20 -3.77 6.70 6.89
C VAL A 20 -2.99 7.30 5.73
N PHE A 21 -1.70 7.03 5.67
CA PHE A 21 -0.84 7.35 4.56
C PHE A 21 -0.78 6.13 3.64
N ILE A 22 -1.00 6.36 2.36
CA ILE A 22 -0.94 5.35 1.32
C ILE A 22 0.05 5.87 0.29
N LEU A 23 1.16 5.18 0.13
CA LEU A 23 2.17 5.46 -0.88
C LEU A 23 2.10 4.33 -1.90
N SER A 24 1.68 4.67 -3.11
CA SER A 24 1.59 3.76 -4.23
C SER A 24 2.48 4.26 -5.36
N THR A 25 3.25 3.40 -5.99
CA THR A 25 4.02 3.79 -7.19
C THR A 25 3.10 4.17 -8.36
N ASN A 26 1.90 3.59 -8.44
CA ASN A 26 0.94 3.88 -9.51
C ASN A 26 0.04 5.09 -9.26
N HIS A 27 -0.34 5.32 -8.00
CA HIS A 27 -1.30 6.37 -7.62
C HIS A 27 -0.65 7.54 -6.85
N GLY A 28 0.64 7.46 -6.53
CA GLY A 28 1.36 8.47 -5.76
C GLY A 28 1.10 8.38 -4.26
N LEU A 29 1.21 9.51 -3.57
CA LEU A 29 1.02 9.62 -2.12
C LEU A 29 -0.39 10.15 -1.83
N GLU A 30 -1.19 9.32 -1.17
CA GLU A 30 -2.52 9.66 -0.67
C GLU A 30 -2.51 9.71 0.86
N THR A 31 -3.24 10.67 1.43
CA THR A 31 -3.43 10.76 2.87
C THR A 31 -4.91 10.83 3.20
N VAL A 32 -5.39 9.92 4.05
CA VAL A 32 -6.79 9.79 4.42
C VAL A 32 -6.95 9.91 5.93
N LYS A 33 -7.86 10.76 6.39
CA LYS A 33 -8.21 10.87 7.82
C LYS A 33 -9.34 9.89 8.15
N LYS A 34 -9.20 9.13 9.23
CA LYS A 34 -10.21 8.21 9.77
C LYS A 34 -10.51 8.57 11.23
N ASN A 35 -11.77 8.43 11.64
CA ASN A 35 -12.16 8.78 13.01
C ASN A 35 -11.70 7.75 14.07
N LYS A 36 -11.41 6.52 13.64
CA LYS A 36 -10.94 5.43 14.50
C LYS A 36 -9.43 5.56 14.73
N ASN A 37 -9.02 5.44 15.99
CA ASN A 37 -7.62 5.47 16.37
C ASN A 37 -7.03 4.06 16.23
N LYS A 38 -6.16 3.83 15.24
CA LYS A 38 -5.49 2.55 15.03
C LYS A 38 -4.08 2.78 14.50
N VAL A 39 -3.16 1.90 14.88
CA VAL A 39 -1.83 1.84 14.27
C VAL A 39 -1.73 0.53 13.50
N LYS A 40 -1.39 0.61 12.21
CA LYS A 40 -1.25 -0.55 11.33
C LYS A 40 -0.27 -0.22 10.20
N ILE A 41 0.61 -1.15 9.87
CA ILE A 41 1.52 -1.05 8.74
C ILE A 41 1.16 -2.15 7.76
N LEU A 42 1.09 -1.83 6.48
CA LEU A 42 0.85 -2.80 5.41
C LEU A 42 1.83 -2.52 4.27
N PHE A 43 2.55 -3.54 3.84
CA PHE A 43 3.40 -3.49 2.66
C PHE A 43 2.88 -4.50 1.64
N GLY A 44 2.70 -4.06 0.41
CA GLY A 44 2.25 -4.85 -0.71
C GLY A 44 3.12 -4.56 -1.92
N VAL A 45 3.40 -5.61 -2.69
CA VAL A 45 4.07 -5.52 -3.98
C VAL A 45 3.08 -5.96 -5.04
N SER A 46 2.90 -5.13 -6.05
CA SER A 46 2.10 -5.42 -7.22
C SER A 46 3.02 -5.79 -8.37
N GLY A 47 2.63 -6.78 -9.15
CA GLY A 47 3.40 -7.21 -10.30
C GLY A 47 2.53 -8.00 -11.25
N THR A 48 2.93 -8.06 -12.50
CA THR A 48 2.25 -8.88 -13.51
C THR A 48 2.65 -10.33 -13.34
N SER A 49 1.64 -11.20 -13.28
CA SER A 49 1.79 -12.64 -13.47
C SER A 49 1.53 -12.92 -14.94
N LEU A 50 2.51 -13.47 -15.65
CA LEU A 50 2.27 -14.09 -16.95
C LEU A 50 1.59 -15.43 -16.63
N GLU A 51 0.26 -15.48 -16.81
CA GLU A 51 -0.47 -16.74 -16.99
C GLU A 51 -0.11 -17.38 -18.33
#